data_AF-A0A519VVI1-F1
#
_entry.id   AF-A0A519VVI1-F1
#
_cell.length_a   1.000
_cell.length_b   1.000
_cell.length_c   1.000
_cell.angle_alpha   90.00
_cell.angle_beta   90.00
_cell.angle_gamma   90.00
#
_symmetry.space_group_name_H-M   'P 1'
#
loop_
_entity.id
_entity.type
_entity.pdbx_description
1 polymer ?
#
loop_
_entity_poly.entity_id
_entity_poly.type
_entity_poly.pdbx_seq_one_letter_code
_entity_poly.pdbx_strand_id
1 'polypeptide(L)'
;SSFKIKGSYGKVGNISGIGDYATFSTYGSALYGGIASSIYSAAGNKELTWETSKKTDVGINFGLLKGRLEFEVDYYKNNIDGLILNVSQSPSTGVPSSVATNIGSMYNKGFEFNVNATPLKSASFSWNSNFNIAYNKNEVTALAPGLTEIVTPTGSTATGENVNRSIPGYSIGYLYVVRTGGVDPATGRRIFFNQAGRAVTYQHIVPTGASQWTYLDNGATAPAITQGADAVMYQNTAPKFYGGFDNTFRYKGFDFNVMLTYQLGFYVSYGTNAGLHDQRYWNNAVDVLGRWQKPGDVTNFPRAVYTDNVSYGNTIPLDINIFKGDFVKLRNLSFGYTIPQT
;
A
#
# COMPACT_ATOMS: atom_id res chain seq x y z
N SER A 1 1.19 -12.46 -41.60
CA SER A 1 0.79 -11.53 -40.55
C SER A 1 -0.54 -11.96 -40.00
N SER A 2 -0.87 -11.62 -38.77
CA SER A 2 -2.15 -11.94 -38.12
C SER A 2 -2.69 -10.68 -37.46
N PHE A 3 -4.01 -10.59 -37.37
CA PHE A 3 -4.71 -9.54 -36.64
C PHE A 3 -5.95 -10.16 -36.01
N LYS A 4 -6.13 -9.95 -34.71
CA LYS A 4 -7.28 -10.47 -33.96
C LYS A 4 -7.75 -9.40 -32.98
N ILE A 5 -9.05 -9.18 -32.96
CA ILE A 5 -9.73 -8.40 -31.93
C ILE A 5 -10.43 -9.39 -31.00
N LYS A 6 -10.33 -9.17 -29.69
CA LYS A 6 -11.04 -9.92 -28.67
C LYS A 6 -11.80 -8.95 -27.76
N GLY A 7 -12.96 -9.37 -27.31
CA GLY A 7 -13.76 -8.66 -26.33
C GLY A 7 -14.45 -9.67 -25.43
N SER A 8 -14.51 -9.37 -24.14
CA SER A 8 -15.24 -10.20 -23.19
C SER A 8 -15.92 -9.34 -22.13
N TYR A 9 -17.02 -9.87 -21.62
CA TYR A 9 -17.69 -9.35 -20.44
C TYR A 9 -18.04 -10.54 -19.55
N GLY A 10 -17.74 -10.44 -18.26
CA GLY A 10 -18.00 -11.50 -17.30
C GLY A 10 -18.42 -10.95 -15.95
N LYS A 11 -19.35 -11.64 -15.30
CA LYS A 11 -19.73 -11.40 -13.91
C LYS A 11 -19.31 -12.61 -13.08
N VAL A 12 -18.46 -12.38 -12.07
CA VAL A 12 -17.91 -13.44 -11.22
C VAL A 12 -18.19 -13.10 -9.76
N GLY A 13 -18.65 -14.08 -8.99
CA GLY A 13 -18.85 -13.96 -7.55
C GLY A 13 -17.57 -14.28 -6.77
N ASN A 14 -17.36 -13.59 -5.65
CA ASN A 14 -16.33 -13.89 -4.66
C ASN A 14 -16.95 -14.08 -3.26
N ILE A 15 -16.55 -15.14 -2.58
CA ILE A 15 -16.95 -15.47 -1.19
C ILE A 15 -15.76 -15.40 -0.22
N SER A 16 -14.57 -15.06 -0.71
CA SER A 16 -13.38 -14.97 0.13
C SER A 16 -13.63 -14.01 1.29
N GLY A 17 -13.42 -14.47 2.52
CA GLY A 17 -13.63 -13.69 3.74
C GLY A 17 -15.02 -13.80 4.38
N ILE A 18 -15.99 -14.52 3.78
CA ILE A 18 -17.26 -14.86 4.44
C ILE A 18 -17.10 -16.15 5.23
N GLY A 19 -17.37 -16.12 6.54
CA GLY A 19 -17.42 -17.33 7.37
C GLY A 19 -18.74 -18.11 7.18
N ASP A 20 -18.71 -19.41 7.42
CA ASP A 20 -19.83 -20.35 7.18
C ASP A 20 -21.17 -19.92 7.81
N TYR A 21 -21.12 -19.15 8.91
CA TYR A 21 -22.29 -18.73 9.67
C TYR A 21 -22.49 -17.21 9.70
N ALA A 22 -21.87 -16.45 8.79
CA ALA A 22 -21.95 -14.98 8.78
C ALA A 22 -23.38 -14.42 8.60
N THR A 23 -24.30 -15.24 8.09
CA THR A 23 -25.73 -14.89 7.96
C THR A 23 -26.54 -15.12 9.24
N PHE A 24 -26.01 -15.90 10.19
CA PHE A 24 -26.70 -16.26 11.42
C PHE A 24 -26.29 -15.37 12.58
N SER A 25 -27.30 -14.90 13.32
CA SER A 25 -27.10 -14.37 14.65
C SER A 25 -26.82 -15.52 15.62
N THR A 26 -25.71 -15.44 16.35
CA THR A 26 -25.23 -16.52 17.21
C THR A 26 -25.27 -16.14 18.68
N TYR A 27 -25.37 -17.17 19.53
CA TYR A 27 -25.22 -17.06 20.98
C TYR A 27 -24.04 -17.91 21.41
N GLY A 28 -23.23 -17.37 22.32
CA GLY A 28 -22.14 -18.08 22.98
C GLY A 28 -22.53 -18.53 24.37
N SER A 29 -21.78 -19.48 24.90
CA SER A 29 -21.90 -19.89 26.30
C SER A 29 -21.27 -18.84 27.22
N ALA A 30 -21.92 -18.58 28.34
CA ALA A 30 -21.42 -17.73 29.42
C ALA A 30 -21.72 -18.40 30.77
N LEU A 31 -21.18 -17.83 31.86
CA LEU A 31 -21.54 -18.21 33.22
C LEU A 31 -22.11 -17.01 33.96
N TYR A 32 -23.20 -17.20 34.69
CA TYR A 32 -23.73 -16.22 35.64
C TYR A 32 -23.75 -16.84 37.04
N GLY A 33 -22.90 -16.35 37.94
CA GLY A 33 -22.76 -16.94 39.28
C GLY A 33 -22.32 -18.42 39.28
N GLY A 34 -21.56 -18.85 38.26
CA GLY A 34 -21.12 -20.24 38.11
C GLY A 34 -22.12 -21.16 37.39
N ILE A 35 -23.30 -20.66 37.01
CA ILE A 35 -24.32 -21.41 36.28
C ILE A 35 -24.18 -21.13 34.78
N ALA A 36 -24.25 -22.17 33.95
CA ALA A 36 -24.27 -22.07 32.50
C ALA A 36 -25.41 -21.17 32.01
N SER A 37 -25.06 -20.19 31.19
CA SER A 37 -25.97 -19.24 30.55
C SER A 37 -25.61 -19.05 29.09
N SER A 38 -26.47 -18.37 28.34
CA SER A 38 -26.22 -18.00 26.95
C SER A 38 -26.14 -16.48 26.83
N ILE A 39 -25.15 -15.99 26.10
CA ILE A 39 -24.98 -14.56 25.80
C ILE A 39 -24.99 -14.37 24.29
N TYR A 40 -25.58 -13.27 23.84
CA TYR A 40 -25.57 -12.92 22.43
C TYR A 40 -24.12 -12.65 21.98
N SER A 41 -23.63 -13.40 20.99
CA SER A 41 -22.21 -13.38 20.59
C SER A 41 -21.94 -12.60 19.32
N ALA A 42 -22.81 -12.72 18.31
CA ALA A 42 -22.65 -11.98 17.06
C ALA A 42 -23.99 -11.78 16.36
N ALA A 43 -24.14 -10.63 15.69
CA ALA A 43 -25.21 -10.40 14.75
C ALA A 43 -24.83 -10.90 13.35
N GLY A 44 -25.72 -11.70 12.78
CA GLY A 44 -25.61 -12.13 11.39
C GLY A 44 -26.43 -11.25 10.46
N ASN A 45 -26.12 -11.32 9.17
CA ASN A 45 -26.82 -10.59 8.13
C ASN A 45 -27.47 -11.55 7.13
N LYS A 46 -28.80 -11.69 7.17
CA LYS A 46 -29.54 -12.59 6.27
C LYS A 46 -29.51 -12.15 4.80
N GLU A 47 -29.22 -10.87 4.55
CA GLU A 47 -29.12 -10.29 3.20
C GLU A 47 -27.70 -10.40 2.62
N LEU A 48 -26.78 -11.08 3.32
CA LEU A 48 -25.41 -11.24 2.85
C LEU A 48 -25.37 -12.11 1.58
N THR A 49 -24.68 -11.59 0.57
CA THR A 49 -24.50 -12.22 -0.74
C THR A 49 -23.03 -12.20 -1.15
N TRP A 50 -22.72 -12.74 -2.33
CA TRP A 50 -21.37 -12.74 -2.89
C TRP A 50 -20.94 -11.33 -3.30
N GLU A 51 -19.68 -10.98 -3.05
CA GLU A 51 -19.07 -9.83 -3.74
C GLU A 51 -19.07 -10.09 -5.24
N THR A 52 -19.37 -9.09 -6.05
CA THR A 52 -19.52 -9.25 -7.49
C THR A 52 -18.44 -8.48 -8.24
N SER A 53 -17.64 -9.17 -9.04
CA SER A 53 -16.73 -8.57 -10.01
C SER A 53 -17.35 -8.56 -11.42
N LYS A 54 -17.54 -7.37 -11.99
CA LYS A 54 -17.98 -7.13 -13.37
C LYS A 54 -16.76 -6.72 -14.21
N LYS A 55 -16.25 -7.67 -14.99
CA LYS A 55 -15.04 -7.51 -15.82
C LYS A 55 -15.43 -7.25 -17.27
N THR A 56 -14.84 -6.23 -17.85
CA THR A 56 -14.88 -5.93 -19.28
C THR A 56 -13.45 -5.88 -19.78
N ASP A 57 -13.16 -6.62 -20.84
CA ASP A 57 -11.84 -6.68 -21.46
C ASP A 57 -11.98 -6.47 -22.97
N VAL A 58 -11.13 -5.63 -23.53
CA VAL A 58 -11.04 -5.38 -24.97
C VAL A 58 -9.58 -5.42 -25.37
N GLY A 59 -9.26 -6.28 -26.33
CA GLY A 59 -7.89 -6.55 -26.71
C GLY A 59 -7.68 -6.61 -28.21
N ILE A 60 -6.48 -6.20 -28.62
CA ILE A 60 -6.00 -6.31 -29.99
C ILE A 60 -4.69 -7.10 -29.95
N ASN A 61 -4.61 -8.13 -30.77
CA ASN A 61 -3.40 -8.88 -31.01
C ASN A 61 -3.02 -8.74 -32.49
N PHE A 62 -1.76 -8.41 -32.76
CA PHE A 62 -1.25 -8.31 -34.12
C PHE A 62 0.15 -8.94 -34.25
N GLY A 63 0.34 -9.71 -35.31
CA GLY A 63 1.58 -10.41 -35.63
C GLY A 63 2.12 -9.99 -36.99
N LEU A 64 3.38 -9.62 -37.06
CA LEU A 64 4.11 -9.21 -38.26
C LEU A 64 5.22 -10.23 -38.58
N LEU A 65 5.83 -10.09 -39.77
CA LEU A 65 7.05 -10.83 -40.16
C LEU A 65 6.93 -12.36 -40.00
N LYS A 66 5.77 -12.92 -40.39
CA LYS A 66 5.45 -14.35 -40.24
C LYS A 66 5.53 -14.84 -38.78
N GLY A 67 5.06 -14.03 -37.83
CA GLY A 67 5.03 -14.35 -36.40
C GLY A 67 6.34 -14.09 -35.65
N ARG A 68 7.29 -13.35 -36.26
CA ARG A 68 8.54 -12.97 -35.58
C ARG A 68 8.38 -11.76 -34.67
N LEU A 69 7.31 -11.00 -34.82
CA LEU A 69 7.04 -9.85 -33.98
C LEU A 69 5.54 -9.82 -33.71
N GLU A 70 5.18 -10.06 -32.46
CA GLU A 70 3.81 -10.18 -31.98
C GLU A 70 3.60 -9.16 -30.89
N PHE A 71 2.45 -8.51 -30.93
CA PHE A 71 2.05 -7.51 -29.98
C PHE A 71 0.64 -7.80 -29.48
N GLU A 72 0.42 -7.58 -28.21
CA GLU A 72 -0.88 -7.70 -27.57
C GLU A 72 -1.10 -6.48 -26.70
N VAL A 73 -2.22 -5.80 -26.93
CA VAL A 73 -2.66 -4.64 -26.15
C VAL A 73 -4.05 -4.97 -25.63
N ASP A 74 -4.21 -4.92 -24.33
CA ASP A 74 -5.47 -5.17 -23.64
C ASP A 74 -5.84 -3.94 -22.80
N TYR A 75 -7.11 -3.55 -22.85
CA TYR A 75 -7.73 -2.67 -21.88
C TYR A 75 -8.69 -3.48 -21.04
N TYR A 76 -8.63 -3.31 -19.72
CA TYR A 76 -9.57 -3.95 -18.81
C TYR A 76 -10.20 -2.95 -17.85
N LYS A 77 -11.42 -3.28 -17.42
CA LYS A 77 -12.10 -2.64 -16.29
C LYS A 77 -12.85 -3.70 -15.49
N ASN A 78 -12.45 -3.85 -14.23
CA ASN A 78 -13.11 -4.67 -13.23
C ASN A 78 -13.80 -3.77 -12.21
N ASN A 79 -15.14 -3.75 -12.20
CA ASN A 79 -15.91 -3.10 -11.14
C ASN A 79 -16.27 -4.14 -10.09
N ILE A 80 -15.95 -3.88 -8.83
CA ILE A 80 -16.21 -4.77 -7.71
C ILE A 80 -17.29 -4.11 -6.86
N ASP A 81 -18.47 -4.72 -6.87
CA ASP A 81 -19.65 -4.25 -6.15
C ASP A 81 -19.97 -5.17 -4.98
N GLY A 82 -20.54 -4.59 -3.92
CA GLY A 82 -20.98 -5.34 -2.75
C GLY A 82 -19.83 -5.94 -1.97
N LEU A 83 -18.70 -5.22 -1.86
CA LEU A 83 -17.59 -5.59 -0.99
C LEU A 83 -18.12 -5.82 0.43
N ILE A 84 -17.66 -6.89 1.05
CA ILE A 84 -18.12 -7.33 2.35
C ILE A 84 -17.25 -6.68 3.41
N LEU A 85 -17.86 -5.74 4.11
CA LEU A 85 -17.19 -4.98 5.16
C LEU A 85 -17.87 -5.24 6.50
N ASN A 86 -17.06 -5.29 7.55
CA ASN A 86 -17.54 -5.32 8.93
C ASN A 86 -17.98 -3.92 9.34
N VAL A 87 -19.30 -3.71 9.43
CA VAL A 87 -19.89 -2.41 9.73
C VAL A 87 -20.21 -2.33 11.22
N SER A 88 -19.54 -1.41 11.92
CA SER A 88 -19.84 -1.11 13.33
C SER A 88 -21.29 -0.63 13.47
N GLN A 89 -21.99 -1.15 14.46
CA GLN A 89 -23.37 -0.76 14.75
C GLN A 89 -23.40 0.32 15.83
N SER A 90 -24.45 1.14 15.86
CA SER A 90 -24.67 2.08 16.96
C SER A 90 -24.77 1.32 18.29
N PRO A 91 -24.11 1.77 19.37
CA PRO A 91 -24.21 1.10 20.68
C PRO A 91 -25.65 0.89 21.16
N SER A 92 -26.57 1.77 20.75
CA SER A 92 -28.00 1.67 21.08
C SER A 92 -28.72 0.45 20.51
N THR A 93 -28.14 -0.25 19.52
CA THR A 93 -28.74 -1.45 18.93
C THR A 93 -28.48 -2.72 19.76
N GLY A 94 -27.61 -2.65 20.77
CA GLY A 94 -27.27 -3.80 21.61
C GLY A 94 -26.49 -4.90 20.87
N VAL A 95 -25.98 -4.62 19.66
CA VAL A 95 -25.15 -5.56 18.91
C VAL A 95 -23.72 -5.49 19.45
N PRO A 96 -23.14 -6.62 19.91
CA PRO A 96 -21.86 -6.65 20.61
C PRO A 96 -20.65 -6.48 19.66
N SER A 97 -20.88 -6.47 18.35
CA SER A 97 -19.83 -6.47 17.33
C SER A 97 -20.24 -5.79 16.02
N SER A 98 -19.30 -5.67 15.08
CA SER A 98 -19.58 -5.26 13.70
C SER A 98 -20.34 -6.34 12.92
N VAL A 99 -21.17 -5.93 11.96
CA VAL A 99 -21.95 -6.82 11.10
C VAL A 99 -21.40 -6.83 9.68
N ALA A 100 -21.10 -8.01 9.14
CA ALA A 100 -20.66 -8.17 7.77
C ALA A 100 -21.77 -7.80 6.78
N THR A 101 -21.49 -6.87 5.85
CA THR A 101 -22.49 -6.38 4.89
C THR A 101 -21.88 -6.04 3.53
N ASN A 102 -22.59 -6.36 2.44
CA ASN A 102 -22.22 -6.02 1.05
C ASN A 102 -22.48 -4.54 0.74
N ILE A 103 -21.57 -3.63 1.09
CA ILE A 103 -21.81 -2.19 0.87
C ILE A 103 -20.63 -1.44 0.23
N GLY A 104 -19.40 -1.96 0.32
CA GLY A 104 -18.29 -1.29 -0.34
C GLY A 104 -18.32 -1.49 -1.86
N SER A 105 -17.68 -0.57 -2.58
CA SER A 105 -17.40 -0.76 -4.00
C SER A 105 -16.04 -0.19 -4.34
N MET A 106 -15.40 -0.77 -5.35
CA MET A 106 -14.15 -0.28 -5.92
C MET A 106 -14.03 -0.68 -7.38
N TYR A 107 -13.05 -0.13 -8.09
CA TYR A 107 -12.68 -0.64 -9.40
C TYR A 107 -11.17 -0.79 -9.57
N ASN A 108 -10.81 -1.67 -10.50
CA ASN A 108 -9.50 -1.74 -11.12
C ASN A 108 -9.67 -1.50 -12.62
N LYS A 109 -8.86 -0.63 -13.20
CA LYS A 109 -8.84 -0.44 -14.65
C LYS A 109 -7.43 -0.18 -15.14
N GLY A 110 -7.13 -0.66 -16.34
CA GLY A 110 -5.76 -0.69 -16.77
C GLY A 110 -5.56 -1.02 -18.22
N PHE A 111 -4.29 -0.94 -18.61
CA PHE A 111 -3.81 -1.42 -19.89
C PHE A 111 -2.74 -2.48 -19.64
N GLU A 112 -2.74 -3.54 -20.44
CA GLU A 112 -1.67 -4.52 -20.48
C GLU A 112 -1.10 -4.52 -21.90
N PHE A 113 0.22 -4.49 -22.00
CA PHE A 113 0.94 -4.54 -23.25
C PHE A 113 1.97 -5.65 -23.18
N ASN A 114 1.98 -6.49 -24.19
CA ASN A 114 3.00 -7.50 -24.42
C ASN A 114 3.60 -7.32 -25.82
N VAL A 115 4.91 -7.50 -25.92
CA VAL A 115 5.60 -7.69 -27.18
C VAL A 115 6.48 -8.93 -27.11
N ASN A 116 6.26 -9.85 -28.03
CA ASN A 116 7.10 -11.01 -28.25
C ASN A 116 7.84 -10.83 -29.58
N ALA A 117 9.16 -10.94 -29.55
CA ALA A 117 10.02 -10.78 -30.71
C ALA A 117 10.94 -11.99 -30.85
N THR A 118 11.12 -12.44 -32.09
CA THR A 118 12.14 -13.41 -32.50
C THR A 118 13.05 -12.73 -33.52
N PRO A 119 14.01 -11.88 -33.07
CA PRO A 119 14.80 -11.07 -34.00
C PRO A 119 15.63 -11.91 -34.97
N LEU A 120 16.18 -13.03 -34.49
CA LEU A 120 16.95 -13.97 -35.31
C LEU A 120 16.53 -15.42 -35.02
N LYS A 121 16.31 -16.18 -36.10
CA LYS A 121 16.05 -17.62 -36.07
C LYS A 121 16.74 -18.27 -37.27
N SER A 122 17.77 -19.08 -37.00
CA SER A 122 18.53 -19.87 -37.95
C SER A 122 18.65 -21.32 -37.45
N ALA A 123 19.35 -22.18 -38.19
CA ALA A 123 19.57 -23.57 -37.80
C ALA A 123 20.44 -23.71 -36.54
N SER A 124 21.38 -22.78 -36.32
CA SER A 124 22.36 -22.86 -35.24
C SER A 124 22.12 -21.85 -34.13
N PHE A 125 21.32 -20.82 -34.37
CA PHE A 125 21.08 -19.73 -33.43
C PHE A 125 19.61 -19.33 -33.39
N SER A 126 19.07 -19.10 -32.19
CA SER A 126 17.79 -18.45 -32.00
C SER A 126 17.85 -17.43 -30.88
N TRP A 127 17.15 -16.32 -31.07
CA TRP A 127 16.97 -15.28 -30.07
C TRP A 127 15.48 -14.98 -29.95
N ASN A 128 14.96 -15.07 -28.73
CA ASN A 128 13.61 -14.68 -28.39
C ASN A 128 13.63 -13.66 -27.24
N SER A 129 12.79 -12.64 -27.37
CA SER A 129 12.63 -11.56 -26.40
C SER A 129 11.15 -11.38 -26.13
N ASN A 130 10.75 -11.39 -24.87
CA ASN A 130 9.39 -11.10 -24.45
C ASN A 130 9.42 -9.96 -23.43
N PHE A 131 8.72 -8.87 -23.72
CA PHE A 131 8.54 -7.76 -22.80
C PHE A 131 7.05 -7.58 -22.52
N ASN A 132 6.70 -7.41 -21.25
CA ASN A 132 5.34 -7.03 -20.85
C ASN A 132 5.38 -5.87 -19.87
N ILE A 133 4.34 -5.04 -19.92
CA ILE A 133 4.04 -3.96 -19.00
C ILE A 133 2.53 -3.86 -18.79
N ALA A 134 2.12 -3.70 -17.54
CA ALA A 134 0.74 -3.44 -17.16
C ALA A 134 0.67 -2.14 -16.36
N TYR A 135 -0.32 -1.31 -16.69
CA TYR A 135 -0.74 -0.16 -15.91
C TYR A 135 -2.06 -0.51 -15.21
N ASN A 136 -2.15 -0.31 -13.90
CA ASN A 136 -3.38 -0.55 -13.14
C ASN A 136 -3.68 0.66 -12.25
N LYS A 137 -4.92 1.17 -12.36
CA LYS A 137 -5.49 2.14 -11.42
C LYS A 137 -6.55 1.44 -10.58
N ASN A 138 -6.33 1.44 -9.27
CA ASN A 138 -7.33 1.06 -8.28
C ASN A 138 -7.96 2.31 -7.65
N GLU A 139 -9.26 2.25 -7.35
CA GLU A 139 -9.97 3.31 -6.62
C GLU A 139 -11.14 2.72 -5.86
N VAL A 140 -11.22 3.01 -4.56
CA VAL A 140 -12.41 2.78 -3.73
C VAL A 140 -13.46 3.80 -4.14
N THR A 141 -14.68 3.35 -4.45
CA THR A 141 -15.78 4.22 -4.91
C THR A 141 -16.82 4.46 -3.82
N ALA A 142 -17.04 3.49 -2.93
CA ALA A 142 -17.93 3.65 -1.78
C ALA A 142 -17.52 2.74 -0.62
N LEU A 143 -17.89 3.16 0.58
CA LEU A 143 -17.85 2.38 1.82
C LEU A 143 -19.27 2.26 2.40
N ALA A 144 -19.41 1.49 3.48
CA ALA A 144 -20.67 1.39 4.20
C ALA A 144 -21.17 2.76 4.73
N PRO A 145 -22.49 3.03 4.76
CA PRO A 145 -23.05 4.19 5.44
C PRO A 145 -22.51 4.32 6.86
N GLY A 146 -22.03 5.51 7.21
CA GLY A 146 -21.40 5.77 8.51
C GLY A 146 -19.92 5.35 8.62
N LEU A 147 -19.38 4.62 7.64
CA LEU A 147 -17.95 4.29 7.55
C LEU A 147 -17.26 5.23 6.55
N THR A 148 -16.51 6.20 7.06
CA THR A 148 -15.77 7.16 6.24
C THR A 148 -14.42 6.64 5.79
N GLU A 149 -13.84 5.69 6.53
CA GLU A 149 -12.55 5.08 6.23
C GLU A 149 -12.44 3.63 6.71
N ILE A 150 -11.65 2.82 6.00
CA ILE A 150 -11.16 1.54 6.50
C ILE A 150 -9.72 1.74 6.95
N VAL A 151 -9.49 1.37 8.21
CA VAL A 151 -8.18 1.34 8.84
C VAL A 151 -7.78 -0.11 9.05
N THR A 152 -6.68 -0.53 8.43
CA THR A 152 -6.13 -1.87 8.65
C THR A 152 -4.90 -1.75 9.53
N PRO A 153 -4.92 -2.32 10.74
CA PRO A 153 -3.74 -2.43 11.58
C PRO A 153 -2.61 -3.16 10.84
N THR A 154 -1.50 -2.45 10.61
CA THR A 154 -0.32 -3.00 9.91
C THR A 154 0.68 -3.69 10.84
N GLY A 155 0.31 -3.88 12.11
CA GLY A 155 1.12 -4.55 13.12
C GLY A 155 1.04 -3.85 14.48
N SER A 156 1.40 -4.58 15.54
CA SER A 156 1.59 -4.05 16.88
C SER A 156 2.96 -3.37 16.97
N THR A 157 3.12 -2.17 16.37
CA THR A 157 4.06 -1.23 16.99
C THR A 157 3.43 -0.80 18.31
N ALA A 158 4.24 -0.59 19.36
CA ALA A 158 3.77 -0.27 20.72
C ALA A 158 2.91 1.02 20.81
N THR A 159 2.64 1.68 19.68
CA THR A 159 2.04 3.00 19.52
C THR A 159 0.82 3.03 18.57
N GLY A 160 0.40 1.91 17.97
CA GLY A 160 -0.86 1.84 17.22
C GLY A 160 -0.86 2.53 15.85
N GLU A 161 0.30 2.57 15.17
CA GLU A 161 0.48 3.27 13.90
C GLU A 161 -0.28 2.58 12.77
N ASN A 162 -1.34 3.24 12.29
CA ASN A 162 -2.07 2.80 11.12
C ASN A 162 -1.66 3.69 9.94
N VAL A 163 -0.66 3.30 9.17
CA VAL A 163 -0.13 4.11 8.06
C VAL A 163 -0.98 4.02 6.80
N ASN A 164 -1.88 3.05 6.72
CA ASN A 164 -2.75 2.81 5.57
C ASN A 164 -4.18 3.28 5.84
N ARG A 165 -4.80 3.87 4.83
CA ARG A 165 -6.23 4.22 4.80
C ARG A 165 -6.83 3.83 3.46
N SER A 166 -8.05 3.29 3.52
CA SER A 166 -8.87 3.11 2.32
C SER A 166 -10.11 3.99 2.46
N ILE A 167 -10.23 4.99 1.59
CA ILE A 167 -11.33 5.94 1.56
C ILE A 167 -11.80 6.13 0.10
N PRO A 168 -13.07 6.51 -0.12
CA PRO A 168 -13.55 6.80 -1.46
C PRO A 168 -12.69 7.84 -2.19
N GLY A 169 -12.43 7.62 -3.48
CA GLY A 169 -11.60 8.49 -4.33
C GLY A 169 -10.11 8.16 -4.35
N TYR A 170 -9.65 7.24 -3.51
CA TYR A 170 -8.25 6.80 -3.44
C TYR A 170 -8.10 5.30 -3.68
N SER A 171 -6.90 4.88 -4.06
CA SER A 171 -6.58 3.45 -4.12
C SER A 171 -6.69 2.83 -2.73
N ILE A 172 -7.10 1.57 -2.67
CA ILE A 172 -7.11 0.77 -1.44
C ILE A 172 -5.71 0.78 -0.80
N GLY A 173 -5.67 0.90 0.53
CA GLY A 173 -4.42 0.88 1.29
C GLY A 173 -3.46 2.04 0.98
N TYR A 174 -3.98 3.24 0.70
CA TYR A 174 -3.15 4.42 0.47
C TYR A 174 -2.41 4.86 1.74
N LEU A 175 -1.24 5.48 1.59
CA LEU A 175 -0.46 5.98 2.74
C LEU A 175 -1.06 7.28 3.28
N TYR A 176 -1.34 7.29 4.58
CA TYR A 176 -1.93 8.41 5.33
C TYR A 176 -0.99 8.88 6.43
N VAL A 177 -0.30 9.98 6.19
CA VAL A 177 0.81 10.47 7.02
C VAL A 177 0.75 11.98 7.25
N VAL A 178 1.34 12.44 8.34
CA VAL A 178 1.58 13.86 8.59
C VAL A 178 2.81 14.31 7.80
N ARG A 179 2.69 15.46 7.14
CA ARG A 179 3.82 16.02 6.38
C ARG A 179 4.80 16.75 7.28
N THR A 180 6.07 16.71 6.93
CA THR A 180 7.14 17.40 7.66
C THR A 180 7.89 18.41 6.79
N GLY A 181 8.54 19.37 7.43
CA GLY A 181 9.27 20.47 6.80
C GLY A 181 10.78 20.42 7.03
N GLY A 182 11.33 19.27 7.42
CA GLY A 182 12.74 19.15 7.80
C GLY A 182 12.99 19.53 9.26
N VAL A 183 14.13 20.15 9.55
CA VAL A 183 14.54 20.57 10.89
C VAL A 183 14.71 22.08 10.90
N ASP A 184 14.17 22.75 11.90
CA ASP A 184 14.41 24.18 12.11
C ASP A 184 15.88 24.44 12.44
N PRO A 185 16.65 25.17 11.61
CA PRO A 185 18.07 25.43 11.85
C PRO A 185 18.33 26.24 13.12
N ALA A 186 17.36 27.03 13.59
CA ALA A 186 17.53 27.86 14.78
C ALA A 186 17.49 27.02 16.08
N THR A 187 16.61 26.01 16.13
CA THR A 187 16.34 25.26 17.37
C THR A 187 16.66 23.77 17.30
N GLY A 188 16.86 23.22 16.10
CA GLY A 188 17.05 21.80 15.87
C GLY A 188 15.77 20.97 16.00
N ARG A 189 14.59 21.59 16.06
CA ARG A 189 13.30 20.90 16.21
C ARG A 189 12.76 20.43 14.87
N ARG A 190 12.11 19.27 14.86
CA ARG A 190 11.36 18.79 13.68
C ARG A 190 10.23 19.78 13.37
N ILE A 191 10.11 20.13 12.09
CA ILE A 191 9.00 20.92 11.57
C ILE A 191 7.93 19.96 11.04
N PHE A 192 6.68 20.16 11.47
CA PHE A 192 5.49 19.46 11.01
C PHE A 192 4.59 20.46 10.28
N PHE A 193 3.75 19.98 9.38
CA PHE A 193 2.66 20.77 8.81
C PHE A 193 1.34 20.30 9.39
N ASN A 194 0.56 21.23 9.93
CA ASN A 194 -0.81 20.95 10.32
C ASN A 194 -1.75 20.85 9.10
N GLN A 195 -3.01 20.52 9.32
CA GLN A 195 -4.02 20.41 8.24
C GLN A 195 -4.11 21.67 7.35
N ALA A 196 -3.94 22.86 7.92
CA ALA A 196 -3.97 24.14 7.22
C ALA A 196 -2.65 24.46 6.48
N GLY A 197 -1.66 23.58 6.54
CA GLY A 197 -0.34 23.76 5.93
C GLY A 197 0.59 24.70 6.69
N ARG A 198 0.25 25.10 7.92
CA ARG A 198 1.12 25.93 8.76
C ARG A 198 2.21 25.07 9.42
N ALA A 199 3.43 25.62 9.45
CA ALA A 199 4.58 24.98 10.08
C ALA A 199 4.47 25.05 11.61
N VAL A 200 4.62 23.90 12.27
CA VAL A 200 4.58 23.73 13.72
C VAL A 200 5.84 22.97 14.16
N THR A 201 6.47 23.40 15.25
CA THR A 201 7.61 22.68 15.85
C THR A 201 7.20 21.92 17.11
N TYR A 202 7.87 20.79 17.33
CA TYR A 202 7.70 19.95 18.52
C TYR A 202 8.83 20.17 19.53
N GLN A 203 8.48 20.24 20.81
CA GLN A 203 9.40 20.34 21.92
C GLN A 203 9.16 19.19 22.93
N HIS A 204 10.00 18.16 22.90
CA HIS A 204 9.84 16.98 23.75
C HIS A 204 9.90 17.30 25.26
N ILE A 205 10.94 18.02 25.68
CA ILE A 205 11.09 18.51 27.06
C ILE A 205 10.58 19.95 27.12
N VAL A 206 9.46 20.14 27.81
CA VAL A 206 8.73 21.41 27.89
C VAL A 206 9.07 22.13 29.20
N PRO A 207 9.79 23.28 29.17
CA PRO A 207 9.99 24.14 30.32
C PRO A 207 8.66 24.63 30.89
N THR A 208 8.66 24.96 32.18
CA THR A 208 7.50 25.56 32.84
C THR A 208 7.03 26.81 32.09
N GLY A 209 5.73 26.85 31.76
CA GLY A 209 5.11 27.96 31.03
C GLY A 209 5.29 27.94 29.51
N ALA A 210 6.00 26.96 28.94
CA ALA A 210 6.12 26.78 27.50
C ALA A 210 5.09 25.78 26.96
N SER A 211 4.87 25.80 25.64
CA SER A 211 4.04 24.80 24.94
C SER A 211 4.91 23.72 24.30
N GLN A 212 4.36 22.50 24.22
CA GLN A 212 4.94 21.39 23.47
C GLN A 212 4.92 21.63 21.95
N TRP A 213 3.90 22.34 21.47
CA TRP A 213 3.67 22.62 20.06
C TRP A 213 3.54 24.13 19.86
N THR A 214 4.33 24.66 18.92
CA THR A 214 4.37 26.10 18.63
C THR A 214 4.44 26.35 17.13
N TYR A 215 3.74 27.36 16.64
CA TYR A 215 3.86 27.78 15.25
C TYR A 215 5.26 28.35 14.99
N LEU A 216 5.88 27.91 13.89
CA LEU A 216 7.25 28.32 13.55
C LEU A 216 7.36 29.81 13.21
N ASP A 217 6.31 30.40 12.65
CA ASP A 217 6.30 31.77 12.13
C ASP A 217 6.27 32.85 13.23
N ASN A 218 5.52 32.61 14.31
CA ASN A 218 5.26 33.61 15.33
C ASN A 218 5.49 33.11 16.77
N GLY A 219 5.85 31.83 16.95
CA GLY A 219 6.11 31.22 18.25
C GLY A 219 4.87 31.02 19.14
N ALA A 220 3.66 31.31 18.64
CA ALA A 220 2.43 31.13 19.40
C ALA A 220 2.13 29.63 19.61
N THR A 221 1.42 29.32 20.69
CA THR A 221 0.93 27.96 20.97
C THR A 221 0.10 27.43 19.80
N ALA A 222 0.44 26.23 19.34
CA ALA A 222 -0.30 25.50 18.33
C ALA A 222 -1.04 24.31 18.97
N PRO A 223 -2.17 23.87 18.40
CA PRO A 223 -2.75 22.56 18.73
C PRO A 223 -1.73 21.43 18.51
N ALA A 224 -1.88 20.35 19.26
CA ALA A 224 -1.03 19.17 19.08
C ALA A 224 -1.23 18.57 17.68
N ILE A 225 -0.12 18.25 17.02
CA ILE A 225 -0.16 17.53 15.75
C ILE A 225 -0.60 16.09 16.04
N THR A 226 -1.60 15.62 15.30
CA THR A 226 -2.11 14.24 15.41
C THR A 226 -2.36 13.66 14.04
N GLN A 227 -2.30 12.32 13.93
CA GLN A 227 -2.66 11.68 12.66
C GLN A 227 -4.13 11.97 12.27
N GLY A 228 -5.05 11.99 13.24
CA GLY A 228 -6.47 12.19 12.97
C GLY A 228 -6.81 13.57 12.40
N ALA A 229 -6.13 14.61 12.87
CA ALA A 229 -6.38 15.98 12.43
C ALA A 229 -5.50 16.42 11.24
N ASP A 230 -4.23 16.00 11.21
CA ASP A 230 -3.22 16.64 10.37
C ASP A 230 -2.66 15.77 9.25
N ALA A 231 -2.93 14.46 9.24
CA ALA A 231 -2.43 13.60 8.19
C ALA A 231 -3.19 13.80 6.88
N VAL A 232 -2.52 13.45 5.78
CA VAL A 232 -3.05 13.58 4.42
C VAL A 232 -2.85 12.27 3.66
N MET A 233 -3.70 12.04 2.67
CA MET A 233 -3.51 10.98 1.68
C MET A 233 -2.29 11.32 0.84
N TYR A 234 -1.16 10.69 1.16
CA TYR A 234 0.16 11.14 0.69
C TYR A 234 0.61 10.40 -0.56
N GLN A 235 0.69 9.07 -0.52
CA GLN A 235 1.22 8.26 -1.62
C GLN A 235 0.52 6.91 -1.78
N ASN A 236 0.55 6.37 -3.00
CA ASN A 236 -0.05 5.08 -3.30
C ASN A 236 0.91 3.92 -3.01
N THR A 237 0.41 2.85 -2.38
CA THR A 237 1.14 1.59 -2.13
C THR A 237 1.06 0.62 -3.31
N ALA A 238 0.03 0.74 -4.16
CA ALA A 238 -0.13 -0.12 -5.33
C ALA A 238 0.79 0.35 -6.48
N PRO A 239 1.60 -0.55 -7.09
CA PRO A 239 2.37 -0.26 -8.30
C PRO A 239 1.51 0.31 -9.42
N LYS A 240 1.92 1.46 -9.96
CA LYS A 240 1.29 2.05 -11.15
C LYS A 240 1.63 1.25 -12.40
N PHE A 241 2.88 0.78 -12.49
CA PHE A 241 3.35 -0.06 -13.57
C PHE A 241 4.04 -1.31 -13.02
N TYR A 242 3.80 -2.45 -13.64
CA TYR A 242 4.51 -3.69 -13.33
C TYR A 242 4.63 -4.56 -14.57
N GLY A 243 5.63 -5.43 -14.60
CA GLY A 243 5.82 -6.32 -15.73
C GLY A 243 7.14 -7.07 -15.66
N GLY A 244 7.60 -7.51 -16.81
CA GLY A 244 8.84 -8.26 -16.92
C GLY A 244 9.44 -8.25 -18.31
N PHE A 245 10.68 -8.71 -18.35
CA PHE A 245 11.43 -8.92 -19.58
C PHE A 245 12.08 -10.29 -19.51
N ASP A 246 11.77 -11.15 -20.46
CA ASP A 246 12.41 -12.44 -20.66
C ASP A 246 13.25 -12.39 -21.94
N ASN A 247 14.47 -12.87 -21.86
CA ASN A 247 15.36 -12.95 -23.00
C ASN A 247 16.04 -14.30 -23.05
N THR A 248 15.91 -14.98 -24.18
CA THR A 248 16.49 -16.30 -24.38
C THR A 248 17.32 -16.32 -25.65
N PHE A 249 18.59 -16.68 -25.50
CA PHE A 249 19.51 -16.98 -26.59
C PHE A 249 19.78 -18.48 -26.61
N ARG A 250 19.78 -19.09 -27.80
CA ARG A 250 20.24 -20.46 -28.00
C ARG A 250 21.24 -20.52 -29.13
N TYR A 251 22.34 -21.24 -28.92
CA TYR A 251 23.40 -21.41 -29.91
C TYR A 251 24.00 -22.82 -29.82
N LYS A 252 23.81 -23.66 -30.86
CA LYS A 252 24.44 -24.99 -30.99
C LYS A 252 24.46 -25.83 -29.70
N GLY A 253 23.30 -25.99 -29.06
CA GLY A 253 23.17 -26.75 -27.81
C GLY A 253 23.32 -25.91 -26.54
N PHE A 254 23.95 -24.74 -26.60
CA PHE A 254 23.95 -23.78 -25.49
C PHE A 254 22.63 -23.02 -25.42
N ASP A 255 22.16 -22.76 -24.22
CA ASP A 255 21.05 -21.88 -23.92
C ASP A 255 21.42 -20.89 -22.81
N PHE A 256 20.97 -19.66 -22.96
CA PHE A 256 21.15 -18.59 -21.97
C PHE A 256 19.83 -17.85 -21.84
N ASN A 257 19.30 -17.75 -20.62
CA ASN A 257 18.07 -17.02 -20.32
C ASN A 257 18.31 -16.01 -19.20
N VAL A 258 17.71 -14.83 -19.38
CA VAL A 258 17.64 -13.75 -18.40
C VAL A 258 16.18 -13.36 -18.25
N MET A 259 15.68 -13.43 -17.01
CA MET A 259 14.34 -12.95 -16.67
C MET A 259 14.43 -11.81 -15.67
N LEU A 260 13.91 -10.65 -16.04
CA LEU A 260 13.74 -9.48 -15.19
C LEU A 260 12.27 -9.30 -14.84
N THR A 261 11.98 -8.85 -13.62
CA THR A 261 10.66 -8.38 -13.20
C THR A 261 10.77 -7.01 -12.56
N TYR A 262 9.78 -6.15 -12.74
CA TYR A 262 9.82 -4.79 -12.19
C TYR A 262 8.45 -4.34 -11.68
N GLN A 263 8.48 -3.43 -10.71
CA GLN A 263 7.32 -2.71 -10.20
C GLN A 263 7.73 -1.24 -9.98
N LEU A 264 6.92 -0.31 -10.46
CA LEU A 264 7.25 1.11 -10.53
C LEU A 264 6.05 1.99 -10.13
N GLY A 265 6.35 3.16 -9.59
CA GLY A 265 5.40 4.20 -9.24
C GLY A 265 4.65 3.96 -7.93
N PHE A 266 5.23 3.22 -6.98
CA PHE A 266 4.63 2.99 -5.66
C PHE A 266 5.57 3.40 -4.53
N TYR A 267 4.97 3.51 -3.34
CA TYR A 267 5.66 3.91 -2.12
C TYR A 267 5.39 2.90 -1.00
N VAL A 268 6.35 2.80 -0.10
CA VAL A 268 6.32 1.92 1.06
C VAL A 268 6.59 2.73 2.31
N SER A 269 5.90 2.39 3.40
CA SER A 269 6.25 2.89 4.72
C SER A 269 7.37 2.04 5.30
N TYR A 270 8.44 2.67 5.76
CA TYR A 270 9.55 2.03 6.45
C TYR A 270 9.51 2.36 7.94
N GLY A 271 8.60 1.70 8.68
CA GLY A 271 8.40 1.95 10.11
C GLY A 271 9.64 1.70 10.98
N THR A 272 10.52 0.77 10.60
CA THR A 272 11.80 0.55 11.30
C THR A 272 12.71 1.78 11.24
N ASN A 273 12.58 2.63 10.20
CA ASN A 273 13.31 3.90 10.14
C ASN A 273 13.00 4.77 11.36
N ALA A 274 11.73 4.88 11.74
CA ALA A 274 11.31 5.64 12.92
C ALA A 274 11.97 5.10 14.20
N GLY A 275 12.03 3.77 14.34
CA GLY A 275 12.65 3.12 15.50
C GLY A 275 14.17 3.23 15.55
N LEU A 276 14.85 3.20 14.41
CA LEU A 276 16.32 3.34 14.31
C LEU A 276 16.82 4.77 14.55
N HIS A 277 15.92 5.75 14.60
CA HIS A 277 16.24 7.16 14.84
C HIS A 277 15.53 7.70 16.09
N ASP A 278 14.87 6.81 16.82
CA ASP A 278 14.24 7.11 18.09
C ASP A 278 15.30 7.35 19.16
N GLN A 279 15.11 8.37 19.98
CA GLN A 279 16.06 8.74 21.03
C GLN A 279 15.81 8.03 22.37
N ARG A 280 15.00 6.97 22.37
CA ARG A 280 14.91 5.95 23.44
C ARG A 280 16.17 5.09 23.50
N TYR A 281 16.30 4.29 24.56
CA TYR A 281 17.50 3.47 24.83
C TYR A 281 17.59 2.22 23.92
N TRP A 282 17.69 2.44 22.61
CA TRP A 282 17.83 1.42 21.57
C TRP A 282 19.08 1.67 20.73
N ASN A 283 19.50 0.67 19.95
CA ASN A 283 20.50 0.90 18.93
C ASN A 283 19.93 1.83 17.85
N ASN A 284 20.78 2.71 17.32
CA ASN A 284 20.39 3.70 16.32
C ASN A 284 21.14 3.45 15.00
N ALA A 285 20.58 3.95 13.89
CA ALA A 285 21.32 4.06 12.64
C ALA A 285 22.49 5.06 12.78
N VAL A 286 23.58 4.85 12.04
CA VAL A 286 24.82 5.63 12.19
C VAL A 286 24.67 7.09 11.71
N ASP A 287 23.74 7.33 10.80
CA ASP A 287 23.43 8.64 10.25
C ASP A 287 22.85 9.63 11.27
N VAL A 288 22.37 9.18 12.44
CA VAL A 288 22.04 10.07 13.58
C VAL A 288 23.22 10.91 14.06
N LEU A 289 24.46 10.52 13.71
CA LEU A 289 25.66 11.34 13.95
C LEU A 289 25.61 12.68 13.19
N GLY A 290 24.84 12.74 12.09
CA GLY A 290 24.55 13.95 11.32
C GLY A 290 23.46 14.86 11.92
N ARG A 291 23.03 14.61 13.16
CA ARG A 291 22.05 15.45 13.87
C ARG A 291 22.47 16.90 14.01
N TRP A 292 21.47 17.75 14.21
CA TRP A 292 21.64 19.15 14.55
C TRP A 292 22.38 19.27 15.89
N GLN A 293 23.36 20.17 15.98
CA GLN A 293 24.16 20.38 17.18
C GLN A 293 24.13 21.84 17.67
N LYS A 294 24.07 22.81 16.76
CA LYS A 294 24.09 24.24 17.11
C LYS A 294 23.21 25.08 16.17
N PRO A 295 22.75 26.27 16.62
CA PRO A 295 21.99 27.18 15.76
C PRO A 295 22.72 27.50 14.45
N GLY A 296 21.99 27.38 13.35
CA GLY A 296 22.49 27.54 11.98
C GLY A 296 22.84 26.24 11.26
N ASP A 297 22.90 25.10 11.96
CA ASP A 297 23.11 23.80 11.31
C ASP A 297 21.92 23.43 10.40
N VAL A 298 22.21 23.06 9.15
CA VAL A 298 21.21 22.59 8.18
C VAL A 298 21.36 21.08 8.03
N THR A 299 20.37 20.33 8.51
CA THR A 299 20.36 18.86 8.50
C THR A 299 18.94 18.32 8.51
N ASN A 300 18.77 17.06 8.11
CA ASN A 300 17.49 16.34 8.20
C ASN A 300 17.26 15.70 9.57
N PHE A 301 18.30 15.62 10.39
CA PHE A 301 18.30 14.93 11.67
C PHE A 301 18.12 15.94 12.82
N PRO A 302 16.99 15.92 13.56
CA PRO A 302 16.69 16.87 14.60
C PRO A 302 17.67 16.70 15.77
N ARG A 303 17.72 17.72 16.63
CA ARG A 303 18.49 17.69 17.87
C ARG A 303 18.14 16.43 18.67
N ALA A 304 19.14 15.69 19.09
CA ALA A 304 18.93 14.54 19.98
C ALA A 304 18.39 15.01 21.33
N VAL A 305 17.23 14.48 21.72
CA VAL A 305 16.62 14.67 23.02
C VAL A 305 16.23 13.30 23.53
N TYR A 306 16.75 12.91 24.71
CA TYR A 306 16.46 11.61 25.30
C TYR A 306 14.94 11.36 25.34
N THR A 307 14.55 10.15 24.95
CA THR A 307 13.17 9.65 24.83
C THR A 307 12.26 10.31 23.78
N ASP A 308 12.77 11.19 22.92
CA ASP A 308 11.97 11.73 21.81
C ASP A 308 11.67 10.65 20.75
N ASN A 309 10.42 10.20 20.77
CA ASN A 309 9.84 9.23 19.84
C ASN A 309 8.85 9.88 18.85
N VAL A 310 8.69 11.20 18.88
CA VAL A 310 7.73 11.94 18.04
C VAL A 310 8.43 12.50 16.80
N SER A 311 9.62 13.08 16.97
CA SER A 311 10.35 13.79 15.90
C SER A 311 10.76 12.92 14.71
N TYR A 312 10.76 11.59 14.88
CA TYR A 312 11.00 10.59 13.83
C TYR A 312 9.80 9.74 13.47
N GLY A 313 8.64 9.99 14.08
CA GLY A 313 7.39 9.39 13.67
C GLY A 313 7.17 7.97 14.17
N ASN A 314 7.54 7.68 15.42
CA ASN A 314 7.16 6.43 16.09
C ASN A 314 5.77 6.51 16.75
N THR A 315 5.27 7.71 17.02
CA THR A 315 3.93 7.95 17.58
C THR A 315 2.95 8.50 16.55
N ILE A 316 3.46 9.08 15.47
CA ILE A 316 2.70 9.71 14.41
C ILE A 316 3.34 9.28 13.09
N PRO A 317 2.61 8.67 12.14
CA PRO A 317 3.17 8.36 10.83
C PRO A 317 3.60 9.64 10.09
N LEU A 318 4.88 9.73 9.73
CA LEU A 318 5.47 10.88 9.04
C LEU A 318 5.89 10.53 7.60
N ASP A 319 5.80 11.51 6.71
CA ASP A 319 6.25 11.41 5.32
C ASP A 319 7.75 11.08 5.16
N ILE A 320 8.60 11.46 6.11
CA ILE A 320 10.03 11.09 6.15
C ILE A 320 10.27 9.58 6.25
N ASN A 321 9.26 8.81 6.66
CA ASN A 321 9.31 7.35 6.71
C ASN A 321 8.69 6.69 5.48
N ILE A 322 8.29 7.48 4.47
CA ILE A 322 7.72 6.99 3.22
C ILE A 322 8.77 7.02 2.12
N PHE A 323 9.09 5.85 1.59
CA PHE A 323 10.13 5.66 0.59
C PHE A 323 9.54 5.20 -0.73
N LYS A 324 10.18 5.59 -1.83
CA LYS A 324 9.85 5.08 -3.15
C LYS A 324 10.23 3.60 -3.24
N GLY A 325 9.27 2.76 -3.64
CA GLY A 325 9.43 1.30 -3.66
C GLY A 325 9.91 0.72 -5.00
N ASP A 326 10.10 1.55 -6.02
CA ASP A 326 10.44 1.13 -7.38
C ASP A 326 11.63 0.18 -7.42
N PHE A 327 11.48 -0.94 -8.13
CA PHE A 327 12.56 -1.89 -8.31
C PHE A 327 12.54 -2.56 -9.68
N VAL A 328 13.72 -3.04 -10.08
CA VAL A 328 13.91 -4.06 -11.11
C VAL A 328 14.69 -5.20 -10.45
N LYS A 329 14.24 -6.43 -10.65
CA LYS A 329 14.80 -7.63 -10.06
C LYS A 329 15.15 -8.63 -11.15
N LEU A 330 16.40 -9.09 -11.14
CA LEU A 330 16.80 -10.30 -11.85
C LEU A 330 16.14 -11.50 -11.16
N ARG A 331 15.11 -12.05 -11.80
CA ARG A 331 14.32 -13.15 -11.26
C ARG A 331 14.91 -14.51 -11.60
N ASN A 332 15.50 -14.63 -12.78
CA ASN A 332 16.20 -15.83 -13.22
C ASN A 332 17.40 -15.47 -14.11
N LEU A 333 18.49 -16.19 -13.92
CA LEU A 333 19.64 -16.22 -14.82
C LEU A 333 20.02 -17.68 -14.98
N SER A 334 19.84 -18.23 -16.17
CA SER A 334 20.18 -19.63 -16.44
C SER A 334 21.08 -19.77 -17.66
N PHE A 335 22.03 -20.68 -17.53
CA PHE A 335 22.91 -21.10 -18.61
C PHE A 335 22.89 -22.63 -18.67
N GLY A 336 22.66 -23.17 -19.86
CA GLY A 336 22.54 -24.60 -20.10
C GLY A 336 23.33 -25.04 -21.33
N TYR A 337 23.66 -26.32 -21.37
CA TYR A 337 24.17 -26.99 -22.56
C TYR A 337 23.47 -28.34 -22.71
N THR A 338 22.81 -28.51 -23.84
CA THR A 338 22.18 -29.78 -24.22
C THR A 338 23.23 -30.68 -24.87
N ILE A 339 23.53 -31.81 -24.22
CA ILE A 339 24.42 -32.83 -24.77
C ILE A 339 23.74 -33.45 -26.01
N PRO A 340 24.38 -33.44 -27.19
CA PRO A 340 23.83 -34.07 -28.38
C PRO A 340 23.55 -35.56 -28.17
N GLN A 341 22.42 -36.04 -28.69
CA GLN A 341 22.17 -37.48 -28.76
C GLN A 341 23.09 -38.08 -29.83
N THR A 342 23.79 -39.15 -29.45
CA THR A 342 24.70 -39.92 -30.32
C THR A 342 23.98 -40.63 -31.44
#